data_AF-A0A7Z0N348-F1
#
_entry.id   AF-A0A7Z0N348-F1
#
_cell.length_a   1.000
_cell.length_b   1.000
_cell.length_c   1.000
_cell.angle_alpha   90.00
_cell.angle_beta   90.00
_cell.angle_gamma   90.00
#
_symmetry.space_group_name_H-M   'P 1'
#
loop_
_entity.id
_entity.type
_entity.pdbx_description
1 polymer ?
#
loop_
_entity_poly.entity_id
_entity_poly.type
_entity_poly.pdbx_seq_one_letter_code
_entity_poly.pdbx_strand_id
1 'polypeptide(L)'
;MVSALDDEQKPLEAGMSLSVEALGKMDAYWRVCNYLCAGMIYLHDNPLLTKPLRPEHFKNRLLGHWGSSPGQTFIWVHLNRVIQKYGLDMIDLSGPGHGAPAVTANCYLESTYSEIYPEKGQDEAGMLNLFRAFSFPGQLGSHCTPEVPGSIHEGGELSYSLSHAFGAA
;
A
#
# COMPACT_ATOMS: atom_id res chain seq x y z
N MET A 1 3.36 -18.90 -7.69
CA MET A 1 2.76 -20.23 -7.81
C MET A 1 3.22 -21.08 -6.62
N VAL A 2 2.41 -21.16 -5.57
CA VAL A 2 2.51 -22.19 -4.53
C VAL A 2 1.08 -22.66 -4.31
N SER A 3 0.80 -23.88 -4.74
CA SER A 3 -0.51 -24.52 -4.67
C SER A 3 -0.64 -25.37 -3.41
N ALA A 4 -1.91 -25.68 -3.11
CA ALA A 4 -2.44 -26.64 -2.16
C ALA A 4 -2.53 -26.13 -0.73
N LEU A 5 -3.76 -25.78 -0.32
CA LEU A 5 -4.47 -26.42 0.79
C LEU A 5 -5.98 -26.24 0.54
N ASP A 6 -6.64 -27.33 0.09
CA ASP A 6 -8.07 -27.52 0.31
C ASP A 6 -8.25 -27.74 1.82
N ASP A 7 -9.16 -27.00 2.47
CA ASP A 7 -9.67 -27.40 3.79
C ASP A 7 -11.14 -26.98 3.93
N GLU A 8 -11.98 -27.96 4.21
CA GLU A 8 -13.43 -27.83 4.42
C GLU A 8 -13.75 -26.80 5.52
N GLN A 9 -14.85 -26.06 5.34
CA GLN A 9 -15.36 -25.10 6.33
C GLN A 9 -15.72 -25.79 7.65
N LYS A 10 -14.79 -25.80 8.60
CA LYS A 10 -15.03 -26.17 10.01
C LYS A 10 -15.61 -25.01 10.83
N PRO A 11 -16.46 -25.29 11.83
CA PRO A 11 -16.96 -24.29 12.77
C PRO A 11 -15.81 -23.61 13.53
N LEU A 12 -15.99 -22.33 13.87
CA LEU A 12 -15.01 -21.49 14.58
C LEU A 12 -14.73 -22.04 15.99
N GLU A 13 -13.73 -22.91 16.12
CA GLU A 13 -13.24 -23.38 17.41
C GLU A 13 -12.46 -22.29 18.17
N ALA A 14 -12.61 -22.30 19.49
CA ALA A 14 -11.92 -21.46 20.45
C ALA A 14 -10.41 -21.80 20.51
N GLY A 15 -9.68 -21.32 19.51
CA GLY A 15 -8.21 -21.31 19.39
C GLY A 15 -7.73 -20.07 18.63
N MET A 16 -8.43 -18.95 18.80
CA MET A 16 -8.50 -17.80 17.88
C MET A 16 -7.36 -16.78 17.97
N SER A 17 -6.18 -17.12 18.52
CA SER A 17 -5.04 -16.20 18.50
C SER A 17 -4.21 -16.40 17.24
N LEU A 18 -3.75 -15.30 16.63
CA LEU A 18 -2.78 -15.37 15.55
C LEU A 18 -1.48 -16.01 16.06
N SER A 19 -0.87 -16.89 15.27
CA SER A 19 0.46 -17.39 15.59
C SER A 19 1.46 -16.23 15.64
N VAL A 20 2.48 -16.36 16.48
CA VAL A 20 3.56 -15.37 16.59
C VAL A 20 4.22 -15.13 15.23
N GLU A 21 4.37 -16.18 14.41
CA GLU A 21 4.90 -16.08 13.07
C GLU A 21 3.99 -15.24 12.14
N ALA A 22 2.68 -15.49 12.17
CA ALA A 22 1.73 -14.73 11.35
C ALA A 22 1.73 -13.25 11.75
N LEU A 23 1.74 -12.96 13.06
CA LEU A 23 1.89 -11.58 13.57
C LEU A 23 3.19 -10.94 13.11
N GLY A 24 4.30 -11.68 13.18
CA GLY A 24 5.61 -11.19 12.73
C GLY A 24 5.64 -10.86 11.23
N LYS A 25 5.02 -11.68 10.38
CA LYS A 25 4.92 -11.42 8.93
C LYS A 25 4.03 -10.21 8.64
N MET A 26 2.90 -10.08 9.34
CA MET A 26 2.00 -8.93 9.21
C MET A 26 2.67 -7.62 9.65
N ASP A 27 3.37 -7.62 10.78
CA ASP A 27 4.15 -6.47 11.25
C ASP A 27 5.25 -6.08 10.27
N ALA A 28 6.00 -7.07 9.76
CA ALA A 28 7.03 -6.83 8.76
C ALA A 28 6.45 -6.19 7.48
N TYR A 29 5.34 -6.72 6.97
CA TYR A 29 4.66 -6.17 5.80
C TYR A 29 4.19 -4.72 6.06
N TRP A 30 3.54 -4.47 7.20
CA TRP A 30 3.08 -3.13 7.59
C TRP A 30 4.25 -2.13 7.66
N ARG A 31 5.37 -2.54 8.25
CA ARG A 31 6.58 -1.70 8.35
C ARG A 31 7.21 -1.42 6.99
N VAL A 32 7.22 -2.38 6.07
CA VAL A 32 7.70 -2.15 4.70
C VAL A 32 6.78 -1.18 3.96
N CYS A 33 5.44 -1.32 4.08
CA CYS A 33 4.52 -0.33 3.51
C CYS A 33 4.76 1.07 4.07
N ASN A 34 4.95 1.19 5.39
CA ASN A 34 5.26 2.48 6.02
C ASN A 34 6.59 3.07 5.55
N TYR A 35 7.59 2.22 5.34
CA TYR A 35 8.87 2.62 4.78
C TYR A 35 8.71 3.15 3.35
N LEU A 36 7.97 2.44 2.49
CA LEU A 36 7.67 2.89 1.14
C LEU A 36 6.89 4.20 1.13
N CYS A 37 5.92 4.37 2.04
CA CYS A 37 5.18 5.63 2.19
C CYS A 37 6.13 6.80 2.49
N ALA A 38 7.03 6.61 3.47
CA ALA A 38 8.02 7.63 3.81
C ALA A 38 8.99 7.88 2.65
N GLY A 39 9.49 6.82 1.99
CA GLY A 39 10.36 6.94 0.84
C GLY A 39 9.73 7.75 -0.30
N MET A 40 8.47 7.48 -0.63
CA MET A 40 7.70 8.25 -1.62
C MET A 40 7.57 9.73 -1.24
N ILE A 41 7.34 10.07 0.02
CA ILE A 41 7.18 11.46 0.46
C ILE A 41 8.52 12.20 0.48
N TYR A 42 9.59 11.56 0.95
CA TYR A 42 10.83 12.25 1.34
C TYR A 42 12.01 12.04 0.39
N LEU A 43 12.19 10.85 -0.18
CA LEU A 43 13.44 10.48 -0.85
C LEU A 43 13.38 10.66 -2.37
N HIS A 44 14.51 11.04 -2.96
CA HIS A 44 14.74 10.97 -4.40
C HIS A 44 16.02 10.23 -4.77
N ASP A 45 16.78 9.73 -3.78
CA ASP A 45 17.96 8.89 -3.93
C ASP A 45 18.14 8.00 -2.69
N ASN A 46 19.03 7.01 -2.76
CA ASN A 46 19.36 6.08 -1.67
C ASN A 46 18.12 5.37 -1.09
N PRO A 47 17.29 4.70 -1.93
CA PRO A 47 15.96 4.22 -1.55
C PRO A 47 15.99 3.08 -0.52
N LEU A 48 17.14 2.43 -0.33
CA LEU A 48 17.35 1.34 0.65
C LEU A 48 18.24 1.75 1.84
N LEU A 49 18.64 3.03 1.90
CA LEU A 49 19.53 3.56 2.94
C LEU A 49 20.86 2.78 3.08
N THR A 50 21.40 2.27 1.97
CA THR A 50 22.69 1.54 1.96
C THR A 50 23.88 2.44 2.30
N LYS A 51 23.68 3.76 2.21
CA LYS A 51 24.61 4.80 2.65
C LYS A 51 23.97 5.65 3.76
N PRO A 52 24.77 6.23 4.68
CA PRO A 52 24.25 7.21 5.64
C PRO A 52 23.42 8.30 4.95
N LEU A 53 22.29 8.70 5.55
CA LEU A 53 21.43 9.74 5.01
C LEU A 53 22.16 11.08 4.94
N ARG A 54 21.97 11.79 3.82
CA ARG A 54 22.49 13.13 3.59
C ARG A 54 21.39 14.00 2.97
N PRO A 55 21.45 15.33 3.11
CA PRO A 55 20.45 16.24 2.55
C PRO A 55 20.17 16.01 1.06
N GLU A 56 21.18 15.62 0.29
CA GLU A 56 21.07 15.40 -1.15
C GLU A 56 20.26 14.16 -1.52
N HIS A 57 19.83 13.32 -0.56
CA HIS A 57 18.94 12.21 -0.83
C HIS A 57 17.45 12.62 -0.75
N PHE A 58 17.14 13.80 -0.20
CA PHE A 58 15.77 14.26 0.01
C PHE A 58 15.24 15.06 -1.17
N LYS A 59 13.94 14.99 -1.44
CA LYS A 59 13.30 15.83 -2.46
C LYS A 59 13.41 17.31 -2.08
N ASN A 60 13.67 18.16 -3.06
CA ASN A 60 13.71 19.62 -2.87
C ASN A 60 12.35 20.20 -2.43
N ARG A 61 11.25 19.53 -2.78
CA ARG A 61 9.89 19.88 -2.35
C ARG A 61 9.23 18.64 -1.78
N LEU A 62 8.91 18.70 -0.49
CA LEU A 62 8.21 17.62 0.21
C LEU A 62 6.71 17.77 -0.05
N LEU A 63 6.12 16.78 -0.71
CA LEU A 63 4.70 16.73 -1.05
C LEU A 63 4.14 15.37 -0.69
N GLY A 64 2.93 15.34 -0.16
CA GLY A 64 2.25 14.14 0.31
C GLY A 64 1.83 14.23 1.77
N HIS A 65 1.01 13.28 2.21
CA HIS A 65 0.46 13.25 3.57
C HIS A 65 0.88 11.97 4.29
N TRP A 66 1.60 12.14 5.39
CA TRP A 66 1.96 11.03 6.27
C TRP A 66 0.82 10.61 7.19
N GLY A 67 0.04 11.57 7.72
CA GLY A 67 -0.81 11.36 8.90
C GLY A 67 -1.77 10.17 8.82
N SER A 68 -2.39 9.93 7.66
CA SER A 68 -3.31 8.80 7.47
C SER A 68 -2.63 7.52 6.95
N SER A 69 -1.39 7.60 6.45
CA SER A 69 -0.74 6.49 5.74
C SER A 69 -0.53 5.25 6.63
N PRO A 70 0.05 5.35 7.85
CA PRO A 70 0.26 4.18 8.71
C PRO A 70 -1.02 3.47 9.15
N GLY A 71 -2.09 4.24 9.35
CA GLY A 71 -3.41 3.68 9.72
C GLY A 71 -4.04 2.93 8.55
N GLN A 72 -3.96 3.49 7.34
CA GLN A 72 -4.47 2.84 6.14
C GLN A 72 -3.68 1.58 5.79
N THR A 73 -2.34 1.62 5.83
CA THR A 73 -1.52 0.43 5.58
C THR A 73 -1.78 -0.65 6.63
N PHE A 74 -1.98 -0.29 7.90
CA PHE A 74 -2.35 -1.22 8.96
C PHE A 74 -3.68 -1.93 8.64
N ILE A 75 -4.72 -1.17 8.28
CA ILE A 75 -6.01 -1.73 7.88
C ILE A 75 -5.83 -2.67 6.69
N TRP A 76 -5.09 -2.26 5.66
CA TRP A 76 -4.84 -3.07 4.46
C TRP A 76 -4.20 -4.43 4.79
N VAL A 77 -3.18 -4.48 5.67
CA VAL A 77 -2.56 -5.75 6.09
C VAL A 77 -3.60 -6.70 6.71
N HIS A 78 -4.50 -6.15 7.52
CA HIS A 78 -5.55 -6.91 8.17
C HIS A 78 -6.66 -7.34 7.19
N LEU A 79 -6.98 -6.51 6.19
CA LEU A 79 -7.88 -6.84 5.10
C LEU A 79 -7.31 -7.98 4.24
N ASN A 80 -6.04 -7.87 3.82
CA ASN A 80 -5.32 -8.94 3.11
C ASN A 80 -5.36 -10.25 3.88
N ARG A 81 -5.16 -10.22 5.20
CA ARG A 81 -5.29 -11.43 6.02
C ARG A 81 -6.69 -12.05 5.94
N VAL A 82 -7.77 -11.26 6.02
CA VAL A 82 -9.13 -11.82 5.97
C VAL A 82 -9.52 -12.27 4.56
N ILE A 83 -9.04 -11.58 3.52
CA ILE A 83 -9.15 -12.04 2.13
C ILE A 83 -8.51 -13.41 1.97
N GLN A 84 -7.25 -13.57 2.41
CA GLN A 84 -6.53 -14.84 2.30
C GLN A 84 -7.14 -15.95 3.17
N LYS A 85 -7.59 -15.62 4.39
CA LYS A 85 -8.15 -16.61 5.31
C LYS A 85 -9.52 -17.14 4.87
N TYR A 86 -10.36 -16.29 4.28
CA TYR A 86 -11.75 -16.62 4.01
C TYR A 86 -12.12 -16.62 2.52
N GLY A 87 -11.17 -16.34 1.62
CA GLY A 87 -11.41 -16.30 0.18
C GLY A 87 -12.38 -15.20 -0.24
N LEU A 88 -12.30 -14.02 0.40
CA LEU A 88 -13.24 -12.92 0.13
C LEU A 88 -12.90 -12.19 -1.15
N ASP A 89 -13.93 -11.88 -1.95
CA ASP A 89 -13.87 -10.83 -2.97
C ASP A 89 -14.13 -9.48 -2.28
N MET A 90 -13.14 -8.58 -2.33
CA MET A 90 -13.15 -7.35 -1.55
C MET A 90 -12.49 -6.22 -2.34
N ILE A 91 -13.10 -5.04 -2.26
CA ILE A 91 -12.54 -3.78 -2.74
C ILE A 91 -12.26 -2.84 -1.56
N ASP A 92 -11.13 -2.13 -1.61
CA ASP A 92 -10.80 -1.09 -0.65
C ASP A 92 -11.16 0.30 -1.21
N LEU A 93 -11.88 1.12 -0.43
CA LEU A 93 -12.14 2.51 -0.78
C LEU A 93 -11.49 3.44 0.25
N SER A 94 -10.36 4.03 -0.15
CA SER A 94 -9.64 5.01 0.66
C SER A 94 -10.43 6.32 0.78
N GLY A 95 -11.25 6.45 1.83
CA GLY A 95 -11.93 7.70 2.17
C GLY A 95 -10.96 8.87 2.38
N PRO A 96 -9.91 8.74 3.22
CA PRO A 96 -8.83 9.73 3.31
C PRO A 96 -7.83 9.55 2.14
N GLY A 97 -8.30 9.81 0.93
CA GLY A 97 -7.58 9.55 -0.32
C GLY A 97 -6.28 10.33 -0.50
N HIS A 98 -6.08 11.42 0.25
CA HIS A 98 -4.79 12.11 0.36
C HIS A 98 -3.67 11.22 0.95
N GLY A 99 -4.01 10.07 1.52
CA GLY A 99 -3.10 9.01 1.95
C GLY A 99 -2.70 8.03 0.84
N ALA A 100 -2.66 8.48 -0.41
CA ALA A 100 -2.22 7.72 -1.59
C ALA A 100 -0.93 6.89 -1.44
N PRO A 101 0.09 7.33 -0.65
CA PRO A 101 1.24 6.49 -0.36
C PRO A 101 0.85 5.11 0.21
N ALA A 102 -0.19 5.03 1.03
CA ALA A 102 -0.65 3.77 1.61
C ALA A 102 -1.14 2.79 0.55
N VAL A 103 -2.07 3.23 -0.31
CA VAL A 103 -2.61 2.38 -1.39
C VAL A 103 -1.49 1.99 -2.35
N THR A 104 -0.69 2.96 -2.78
CA THR A 104 0.42 2.74 -3.71
C THR A 104 1.46 1.75 -3.16
N ALA A 105 1.83 1.86 -1.88
CA ALA A 105 2.80 0.96 -1.26
C ALA A 105 2.29 -0.49 -1.21
N ASN A 106 1.01 -0.69 -0.89
CA ASN A 106 0.42 -2.02 -0.90
C ASN A 106 0.36 -2.62 -2.31
N CYS A 107 -0.16 -1.87 -3.30
CA CYS A 107 -0.19 -2.33 -4.68
C CYS A 107 1.21 -2.63 -5.24
N TYR A 108 2.23 -1.89 -4.80
CA TYR A 108 3.62 -2.15 -5.17
C TYR A 108 4.15 -3.44 -4.55
N LEU A 109 3.91 -3.72 -3.27
CA LEU A 109 4.32 -4.98 -2.63
C LEU A 109 3.55 -6.20 -3.17
N GLU A 110 2.31 -6.01 -3.58
CA GLU A 110 1.48 -7.03 -4.23
C GLU A 110 1.84 -7.26 -5.71
N SER A 111 2.85 -6.56 -6.23
CA SER A 111 3.32 -6.59 -7.63
C SER A 111 2.36 -5.98 -8.66
N THR A 112 1.08 -5.79 -8.35
CA THR A 112 0.07 -5.20 -9.24
C THR A 112 0.51 -3.86 -9.82
N TYR A 113 1.19 -3.03 -9.02
CA TYR A 113 1.72 -1.75 -9.50
C TYR A 113 2.80 -1.93 -10.58
N SER A 114 3.67 -2.92 -10.41
CA SER A 114 4.74 -3.24 -11.37
C SER A 114 4.21 -3.95 -12.62
N GLU A 115 3.08 -4.64 -12.56
CA GLU A 115 2.40 -5.21 -13.73
C GLU A 115 1.91 -4.12 -14.68
N ILE A 116 1.44 -2.99 -14.13
CA ILE A 116 0.92 -1.85 -14.90
C ILE A 116 2.04 -0.87 -15.27
N TYR A 117 3.01 -0.66 -14.37
CA TYR A 117 4.15 0.24 -14.55
C TYR A 117 5.49 -0.53 -14.40
N PRO A 118 5.95 -1.24 -15.45
CA PRO A 118 7.11 -2.13 -15.37
C PRO A 118 8.42 -1.47 -14.95
N GLU A 119 8.58 -0.17 -15.20
CA GLU A 119 9.74 0.62 -14.78
C GLU A 119 9.80 0.86 -13.27
N LYS A 120 8.74 0.50 -12.55
CA LYS A 120 8.60 0.56 -11.10
C LYS A 120 8.52 -0.87 -10.55
N GLY A 121 9.49 -1.71 -10.96
CA GLY A 121 9.64 -3.10 -10.52
C GLY A 121 10.10 -3.24 -9.06
N GLN A 122 10.00 -4.45 -8.50
CA GLN A 122 10.39 -4.76 -7.11
C GLN A 122 11.90 -4.95 -6.92
N ASP A 123 12.69 -4.01 -7.43
CA ASP A 123 14.13 -3.92 -7.22
C ASP A 123 14.53 -2.50 -6.75
N GLU A 124 15.82 -2.27 -6.49
CA GLU A 124 16.31 -0.98 -6.00
C GLU A 124 16.03 0.16 -7.00
N ALA A 125 16.14 -0.10 -8.30
CA ALA A 125 15.93 0.89 -9.35
C ALA A 125 14.44 1.23 -9.49
N GLY A 126 13.57 0.22 -9.47
CA GLY A 126 12.12 0.40 -9.53
C GLY A 126 11.57 1.07 -8.28
N MET A 127 12.09 0.76 -7.09
CA MET A 127 11.77 1.47 -5.85
C MET A 127 12.18 2.94 -5.93
N LEU A 128 13.37 3.23 -6.47
CA LEU A 128 13.83 4.60 -6.67
C LEU A 128 12.93 5.36 -7.66
N ASN A 129 12.54 4.71 -8.76
CA ASN A 129 11.63 5.28 -9.75
C ASN A 129 10.25 5.58 -9.14
N LEU A 130 9.72 4.67 -8.32
CA LEU A 130 8.50 4.89 -7.56
C LEU A 130 8.62 6.12 -6.65
N PHE A 131 9.69 6.21 -5.86
CA PHE A 131 9.91 7.33 -4.94
C PHE A 131 9.99 8.66 -5.69
N ARG A 132 10.73 8.70 -6.80
CA ARG A 132 10.86 9.90 -7.64
C ARG A 132 9.54 10.31 -8.31
N ALA A 133 8.72 9.35 -8.72
CA ALA A 133 7.46 9.61 -9.42
C ALA A 133 6.38 10.22 -8.51
N PHE A 134 6.37 9.88 -7.22
CA PHE A 134 5.33 10.33 -6.30
C PHE A 134 5.31 11.86 -6.13
N SER A 135 4.14 12.48 -6.35
CA SER A 135 3.91 13.93 -6.28
C SER A 135 4.89 14.76 -7.12
N PHE A 136 5.31 14.22 -8.27
CA PHE A 136 6.21 14.89 -9.20
C PHE A 136 5.44 15.37 -10.45
N PRO A 137 5.79 16.55 -11.02
CA PRO A 137 5.10 17.07 -12.21
C PRO A 137 5.05 16.05 -13.36
N GLY A 138 3.84 15.79 -13.86
CA GLY A 138 3.60 14.86 -14.98
C GLY A 138 3.75 13.37 -14.63
N GLN A 139 3.79 13.02 -13.34
CA GLN A 139 3.94 11.65 -12.85
C GLN A 139 2.74 11.29 -11.95
N LEU A 140 2.98 10.68 -10.79
CA LEU A 140 1.95 10.20 -9.87
C LEU A 140 1.42 11.34 -8.97
N GLY A 141 0.10 11.43 -8.83
CA GLY A 141 -0.57 12.38 -7.94
C GLY A 141 -0.36 12.08 -6.45
N SER A 142 -0.81 12.99 -5.58
CA SER A 142 -0.75 12.83 -4.12
C SER A 142 -2.03 12.21 -3.52
N HIS A 143 -3.04 11.94 -4.33
CA HIS A 143 -4.30 11.29 -3.95
C HIS A 143 -4.42 9.91 -4.59
N CYS A 144 -5.42 9.12 -4.21
CA CYS A 144 -5.71 7.81 -4.80
C CYS A 144 -6.32 7.96 -6.21
N THR A 145 -5.65 8.72 -7.07
CA THR A 145 -6.13 9.08 -8.42
C THR A 145 -6.36 7.85 -9.30
N PRO A 146 -7.08 7.96 -10.43
CA PRO A 146 -7.39 6.80 -11.28
C PRO A 146 -6.18 6.02 -11.81
N GLU A 147 -4.99 6.63 -11.81
CA GLU A 147 -3.73 5.97 -12.18
C GLU A 147 -3.23 4.98 -11.12
N VAL A 148 -3.75 5.05 -9.87
CA VAL A 148 -3.44 4.11 -8.80
C VAL A 148 -4.22 2.82 -9.01
N PRO A 149 -3.55 1.67 -9.20
CA PRO A 149 -4.21 0.39 -9.41
C PRO A 149 -5.21 0.07 -8.30
N GLY A 150 -6.39 -0.40 -8.69
CA GLY A 150 -7.48 -0.74 -7.78
C GLY A 150 -8.30 0.44 -7.27
N SER A 151 -7.89 1.70 -7.52
CA SER A 151 -8.68 2.85 -7.09
C SER A 151 -9.91 3.07 -7.98
N ILE A 152 -11.08 3.11 -7.34
CA ILE A 152 -12.34 3.62 -7.92
C ILE A 152 -12.89 4.82 -7.14
N HIS A 153 -12.10 5.36 -6.19
CA HIS A 153 -12.46 6.48 -5.34
C HIS A 153 -11.21 7.27 -4.98
N GLU A 154 -11.06 8.47 -5.55
CA GLU A 154 -9.87 9.29 -5.33
C GLU A 154 -9.74 9.80 -3.89
N GLY A 155 -10.86 10.14 -3.25
CA GLY A 155 -10.90 10.66 -1.88
C GLY A 155 -10.20 12.03 -1.71
N GLY A 156 -10.14 12.84 -2.78
CA GLY A 156 -9.69 14.23 -2.73
C GLY A 156 -10.74 15.15 -2.09
N GLU A 157 -11.94 15.16 -2.67
CA GLU A 157 -13.12 15.70 -1.99
C GLU A 157 -13.70 14.62 -1.06
N LEU A 158 -13.67 14.88 0.24
CA LEU A 158 -14.08 13.92 1.27
C LEU A 158 -15.60 13.71 1.27
N SER A 159 -16.05 12.63 1.93
CA SER A 159 -17.45 12.24 2.25
C SER A 159 -18.10 11.18 1.37
N TYR A 160 -17.71 11.03 0.11
CA TYR A 160 -18.42 10.15 -0.84
C TYR A 160 -18.06 8.67 -0.73
N SER A 161 -17.13 8.29 0.13
CA SER A 161 -16.61 6.91 0.22
C SER A 161 -17.69 5.90 0.60
N LEU A 162 -18.60 6.26 1.50
CA LEU A 162 -19.71 5.38 1.87
C LEU A 162 -20.72 5.24 0.74
N SER A 163 -21.15 6.33 0.10
CA SER A 163 -22.08 6.24 -1.04
C SER A 163 -21.49 5.44 -2.19
N HIS A 164 -20.18 5.57 -2.47
CA HIS A 164 -19.50 4.76 -3.48
C HIS A 164 -19.42 3.29 -3.07
N ALA A 165 -19.11 3.00 -1.80
CA ALA A 165 -19.07 1.63 -1.28
C ALA A 165 -20.43 0.94 -1.42
N PHE A 166 -21.51 1.60 -1.02
CA PHE A 166 -22.87 1.06 -1.15
C PHE A 166 -23.30 0.85 -2.61
N GLY A 167 -22.79 1.65 -3.55
CA GLY A 167 -23.09 1.47 -4.97
C GLY A 167 -22.27 0.37 -5.64
N ALA A 168 -21.14 -0.03 -5.06
CA ALA A 168 -20.23 -1.02 -5.61
C ALA A 168 -20.48 -2.44 -5.08
N ALA A 169 -21.14 -2.58 -3.92
CA ALA A 169 -21.53 -3.85 -3.30
C ALA A 169 -22.87 -4.37 -3.83
#